data_AF-A0A847G3T0-F1
#
_entry.id   AF-A0A847G3T0-F1
#
_cell.length_a   1.000
_cell.length_b   1.000
_cell.length_c   1.000
_cell.angle_alpha   90.00
_cell.angle_beta   90.00
_cell.angle_gamma   90.00
#
_symmetry.space_group_name_H-M   'P 1'
#
loop_
_entity.id
_entity.type
_entity.pdbx_description
1 polymer ?
#
loop_
_entity_poly.entity_id
_entity_poly.type
_entity_poly.pdbx_seq_one_letter_code
_entity_poly.pdbx_strand_id
1 'polypeptide(L)' 'MTEEHEHKNGLLKPTRPVGIIGYGAYVPRYRLPAAEVARVWTGSEGGTPVKEKSVPRLDEDVITMSIE' A
#
# COMPACT_ATOMS: atom_id res chain seq x y z
N MET A 1 15.24 -43.57 18.37
CA MET A 1 13.93 -43.13 18.88
C MET A 1 13.78 -41.68 18.47
N THR A 2 13.11 -41.43 17.34
CA THR A 2 12.74 -40.09 16.90
C THR A 2 11.37 -39.80 17.50
N GLU A 3 11.29 -38.81 18.39
CA GLU A 3 9.99 -38.37 18.90
C GLU A 3 9.27 -37.57 17.81
N GLU A 4 8.09 -38.03 17.42
CA GLU A 4 7.20 -37.29 16.54
C GLU A 4 6.66 -36.08 17.29
N HIS A 5 7.00 -34.87 16.82
CA HIS A 5 6.35 -33.64 17.29
C HIS A 5 4.98 -33.51 16.64
N GLU A 6 3.95 -33.80 17.41
CA GLU A 6 2.57 -33.57 17.02
C GLU A 6 2.33 -32.06 16.86
N HIS A 7 2.18 -31.60 15.62
CA HIS A 7 1.89 -30.20 15.32
C HIS A 7 0.43 -29.93 15.67
N LYS A 8 0.16 -29.56 16.93
CA LYS A 8 -1.17 -29.10 17.35
C LYS A 8 -1.61 -28.00 16.40
N ASN A 9 -2.73 -28.21 15.72
CA ASN A 9 -3.36 -27.27 14.80
C ASN A 9 -4.02 -26.09 15.58
N GLY A 10 -3.26 -25.49 16.49
CA GLY A 10 -3.65 -24.36 17.30
C GLY A 10 -3.32 -23.09 16.56
N LEU A 11 -4.34 -22.29 16.25
CA LEU A 11 -4.14 -20.90 15.81
C LEU A 11 -3.16 -20.21 16.76
N LEU A 12 -2.10 -19.61 16.20
CA LEU A 12 -1.14 -18.80 16.95
C LEU A 12 -1.84 -17.54 17.47
N LYS A 13 -2.50 -17.68 18.62
CA LYS A 13 -3.20 -16.58 19.29
C LYS A 13 -2.32 -16.02 20.40
N PRO A 14 -2.11 -14.70 20.45
CA PRO A 14 -1.40 -14.09 21.55
C PRO A 14 -2.19 -14.21 22.85
N THR A 15 -1.48 -14.29 23.98
CA THR A 15 -2.07 -14.35 25.33
C THR A 15 -2.89 -13.11 25.68
N ARG A 16 -2.63 -11.99 24.99
CA ARG A 16 -3.36 -10.72 25.12
C ARG A 16 -4.16 -10.47 23.84
N PRO A 17 -5.38 -9.93 23.92
CA PRO A 17 -6.09 -9.43 22.75
C PRO A 17 -5.24 -8.38 22.02
N VAL A 18 -5.06 -8.55 20.72
CA VAL A 18 -4.36 -7.60 19.84
C VAL A 18 -5.18 -7.36 18.58
N GLY A 19 -4.99 -6.19 17.97
CA GLY A 19 -5.64 -5.80 16.73
C GLY A 19 -5.20 -4.40 16.30
N ILE A 20 -5.57 -4.01 15.07
CA ILE A 20 -5.38 -2.65 14.58
C ILE A 20 -6.49 -1.78 15.17
N ILE A 21 -6.12 -0.84 16.03
CA ILE A 21 -7.08 0.06 16.69
C ILE A 21 -7.29 1.38 15.93
N GLY A 22 -6.50 1.64 14.90
CA GLY A 22 -6.59 2.82 14.04
C GLY A 22 -5.56 2.79 12.91
N TYR A 23 -5.78 3.62 11.90
CA TYR A 23 -4.85 3.84 10.79
C TYR A 23 -4.95 5.30 10.31
N GLY A 24 -3.83 5.85 9.86
CA GLY A 24 -3.75 7.14 9.17
C GLY A 24 -3.26 6.92 7.74
N ALA A 25 -3.48 7.92 6.88
CA ALA A 25 -2.97 7.91 5.52
C ALA A 25 -2.67 9.32 5.05
N TYR A 26 -1.46 9.50 4.51
CA TYR A 26 -1.07 10.68 3.77
C TYR A 26 -1.10 10.37 2.27
N VAL A 27 -1.66 11.29 1.47
CA VAL A 27 -1.62 11.21 0.01
C VAL A 27 -1.03 12.51 -0.51
N PRO A 28 0.09 12.46 -1.28
CA PRO A 28 0.71 13.64 -1.86
C PRO A 28 -0.28 14.55 -2.56
N ARG A 29 -0.04 15.84 -2.66
CA ARG A 29 -1.04 16.77 -3.23
C ARG A 29 -1.16 16.70 -4.75
N TYR A 30 -0.05 16.57 -5.48
CA TYR A 30 -0.06 16.72 -6.93
C TYR A 30 -0.70 15.53 -7.63
N ARG A 31 -1.29 15.77 -8.82
CA ARG A 31 -2.01 14.76 -9.60
C ARG A 31 -1.53 14.76 -11.04
N LEU A 32 -1.24 13.57 -11.55
CA LEU A 32 -0.98 13.32 -12.96
C LEU A 32 -2.18 12.58 -13.57
N PRO A 33 -2.88 13.16 -14.55
CA PRO A 33 -3.99 12.49 -15.22
C PRO A 33 -3.55 11.20 -15.88
N ALA A 34 -4.33 10.13 -15.69
CA ALA A 34 -3.98 8.84 -16.28
C ALA A 34 -4.07 8.88 -17.83
N ALA A 35 -4.93 9.74 -18.39
CA ALA A 35 -5.00 10.00 -19.82
C ALA A 35 -3.67 10.54 -20.39
N GLU A 36 -2.96 11.37 -19.63
CA GLU A 36 -1.66 11.91 -20.06
C GLU A 36 -0.58 10.82 -20.06
N VAL A 37 -0.62 9.93 -19.07
CA VAL A 37 0.23 8.73 -19.06
C VAL A 37 -0.08 7.84 -20.26
N ALA A 38 -1.35 7.52 -20.52
CA ALA A 38 -1.75 6.71 -21.67
C ALA A 38 -1.32 7.35 -23.00
N ARG A 39 -1.47 8.67 -23.14
CA ARG A 39 -1.04 9.41 -24.34
C ARG A 39 0.46 9.22 -24.62
N VAL A 40 1.30 9.30 -23.60
CA VAL A 40 2.76 9.18 -23.73
C VAL A 40 3.21 7.73 -23.92
N TRP A 41 2.60 6.78 -23.22
CA TRP A 41 3.09 5.39 -23.15
C TRP A 41 2.43 4.46 -24.16
N THR A 42 1.14 4.64 -24.46
CA THR A 42 0.34 3.73 -25.31
C THR A 42 -0.29 4.45 -26.50
N GLY A 43 0.08 5.71 -26.76
CA GLY A 43 -0.55 6.50 -27.82
C GLY A 43 -2.04 6.78 -27.57
N SER A 44 -2.48 6.74 -26.32
CA SER A 44 -3.90 6.82 -25.90
C SER A 44 -4.73 5.57 -26.18
N GLU A 45 -4.10 4.46 -26.56
CA GLU A 45 -4.79 3.17 -26.69
C GLU A 45 -4.99 2.52 -25.31
N GLY A 46 -6.21 1.99 -25.08
CA GLY A 46 -6.59 1.33 -23.83
C GLY A 46 -7.18 2.26 -22.76
N GLY A 47 -7.98 1.69 -21.86
CA GLY A 47 -8.51 2.38 -20.68
C GLY A 47 -7.53 2.32 -19.51
N THR A 48 -7.56 3.33 -18.63
CA THR A 48 -6.75 3.33 -17.41
C THR A 48 -7.58 2.83 -16.23
N PRO A 49 -7.00 2.04 -15.30
CA PRO A 49 -7.74 1.53 -14.13
C PRO A 49 -8.05 2.62 -13.11
N VAL A 50 -7.46 3.82 -13.28
CA VAL A 50 -7.60 4.99 -12.41
C VAL A 50 -7.77 6.25 -13.25
N LYS A 51 -8.38 7.28 -12.65
CA LYS A 51 -8.52 8.61 -13.29
C LYS A 51 -7.22 9.40 -13.28
N GLU A 52 -6.46 9.31 -12.19
CA GLU A 52 -5.24 10.07 -11.95
C GLU A 52 -4.34 9.34 -10.94
N LYS A 53 -3.05 9.70 -10.91
CA LYS A 53 -2.07 9.21 -9.95
C LYS A 53 -1.55 10.38 -9.11
N SER A 54 -1.40 10.16 -7.79
CA SER A 54 -0.72 11.12 -6.92
C SER A 54 0.78 11.15 -7.22
N VAL A 55 1.38 12.34 -7.22
CA VAL A 55 2.81 12.54 -7.47
C VAL A 55 3.41 13.31 -6.29
N PRO A 56 4.50 12.82 -5.68
CA PRO A 56 5.22 13.56 -4.66
C PRO A 56 5.82 14.86 -5.19
N ARG A 57 5.74 15.92 -4.41
CA ARG A 57 6.56 17.13 -4.52
C ARG A 57 7.95 16.84 -3.97
N LEU A 58 8.85 17.80 -4.15
CA LEU A 58 10.24 17.73 -3.71
C LEU A 58 10.41 17.49 -2.19
N ASP A 59 9.44 17.91 -1.38
CA ASP A 59 9.43 17.78 0.10
C ASP A 59 8.62 16.58 0.61
N GLU A 60 7.90 15.86 -0.26
CA GLU A 60 7.04 14.73 0.10
C GLU A 60 7.81 13.39 -0.02
N ASP A 61 8.90 13.24 0.73
CA ASP A 61 9.65 11.98 0.81
C ASP A 61 9.05 10.98 1.82
N VAL A 62 9.63 9.77 1.92
CA VAL A 62 9.13 8.71 2.81
C VAL A 62 9.11 9.14 4.28
N ILE A 63 10.10 9.92 4.73
CA ILE A 63 10.19 10.33 6.13
C ILE A 63 9.11 11.36 6.41
N THR A 64 8.99 12.39 5.57
CA THR A 64 7.98 13.43 5.72
C THR A 64 6.58 12.83 5.70
N MET A 65 6.24 12.03 4.68
CA MET A 65 4.91 11.44 4.56
C MET A 65 4.54 10.46 5.68
N SER A 66 5.53 9.89 6.38
CA SER A 66 5.27 8.97 7.50
C SER A 66 5.00 9.71 8.82
N ILE A 67 5.37 10.99 8.90
CA ILE A 67 5.16 11.85 10.07
C ILE A 67 3.78 12.52 10.01
N GLU A 68 3.33 12.90 8.80
CA GLU A 68 2.00 13.48 8.54
C GLU A 68 0.85 12.47 8.74
#